data_AF-A0A9E2FS95-F1
#
_entry.id   AF-A0A9E2FS95-F1
#
_cell.length_a   1.000
_cell.length_b   1.000
_cell.length_c   1.000
_cell.angle_alpha   90.00
_cell.angle_beta   90.00
_cell.angle_gamma   90.00
#
_symmetry.space_group_name_H-M   'P 1'
#
loop_
_entity.id
_entity.type
_entity.pdbx_description
1 polymer ?
#
loop_
_entity_poly.entity_id
_entity_poly.type
_entity_poly.pdbx_seq_one_letter_code
_entity_poly.pdbx_strand_id
1 'polypeptide(L)'
;MINPDVRWSCAAQIDLLGFSNHIMVANCDIRTETGGQAIERLNSLEKAIQLFENEKNEYPQLYPNGLEYFRFNDALFLGIDIENLAPPIGQTRLSGGFSIEQLREISKQDGKSDPSGTVADAGGNVAKFLGLVARIHKYINACEFEKSFPGCRTVVASGLRKCFNTRKGKDDFFSANFSISTAYEAETKGSSAGIKGNHLYVEDDIAVAISYCQPAYAILGFSKFVNTKSSLVTPYEYRHKETIPPRSTWSVSSSIEMDIMKKRHTFRRLNTSVLSNLQLFQEYENFKHSENDELEKQVLNSLNSSTPLLEDVNKKSKITDYPFLSLRFKLDMDLPHFFGK
;
A
#
# COMPACT_ATOMS: atom_id res chain seq x y z
N MET A 1 -31.12 -5.44 -10.11
CA MET A 1 -30.18 -6.01 -11.09
C MET A 1 -28.84 -5.32 -10.91
N ILE A 2 -27.80 -6.05 -10.53
CA ILE A 2 -26.42 -5.55 -10.60
C ILE A 2 -26.09 -5.49 -12.09
N ASN A 3 -25.66 -4.33 -12.58
CA ASN A 3 -25.22 -4.20 -13.97
C ASN A 3 -23.93 -5.03 -14.11
N PRO A 4 -23.90 -6.09 -14.96
CA PRO A 4 -22.72 -6.95 -15.09
C PRO A 4 -21.49 -6.20 -15.62
N ASP A 5 -21.69 -5.03 -16.24
CA ASP A 5 -20.61 -4.17 -16.71
C ASP A 5 -20.01 -3.31 -15.59
N VAL A 6 -20.53 -3.35 -14.37
CA VAL A 6 -20.01 -2.58 -13.23
C VAL A 6 -19.27 -3.51 -12.28
N ARG A 7 -18.00 -3.21 -12.07
CA ARG A 7 -17.10 -3.93 -11.17
C ARG A 7 -16.71 -3.06 -10.00
N TRP A 8 -16.45 -3.68 -8.85
CA TRP A 8 -15.70 -3.02 -7.79
C TRP A 8 -14.22 -3.08 -8.16
N SER A 9 -13.48 -2.00 -7.97
CA SER A 9 -12.05 -1.92 -8.30
C SER A 9 -11.28 -1.27 -7.17
N CYS A 10 -9.99 -1.56 -7.11
CA CYS A 10 -9.03 -0.76 -6.37
C CYS A 10 -7.92 -0.26 -7.29
N ALA A 11 -7.41 0.93 -6.97
CA ALA A 11 -6.30 1.53 -7.68
C ALA A 11 -5.34 2.22 -6.71
N ALA A 12 -4.08 2.28 -7.11
CA ALA A 12 -3.04 3.02 -6.47
C ALA A 12 -2.52 4.09 -7.44
N GLN A 13 -2.35 5.31 -6.95
CA GLN A 13 -1.53 6.32 -7.60
C GLN A 13 -0.24 6.49 -6.80
N ILE A 14 0.89 6.36 -7.48
CA ILE A 14 2.22 6.62 -6.95
C ILE A 14 2.77 7.84 -7.68
N ASP A 15 3.00 8.93 -6.96
CA ASP A 15 3.38 10.23 -7.52
C ASP A 15 4.74 10.68 -6.96
N LEU A 16 5.67 11.09 -7.84
CA LEU A 16 6.98 11.61 -7.43
C LEU A 16 6.85 13.05 -6.92
N LEU A 17 7.03 13.22 -5.61
CA LEU A 17 6.80 14.51 -4.95
C LEU A 17 7.71 15.61 -5.48
N GLY A 18 7.10 16.75 -5.82
CA GLY A 18 7.83 17.95 -6.26
C GLY A 18 8.44 17.83 -7.66
N PHE A 19 8.12 16.80 -8.44
CA PHE A 19 8.61 16.65 -9.81
C PHE A 19 8.11 17.75 -10.75
N SER A 20 6.84 18.11 -10.69
CA SER A 20 6.30 19.25 -11.44
C SER A 20 7.06 20.56 -11.15
N ASN A 21 7.38 20.83 -9.87
CA ASN A 21 8.20 21.98 -9.49
C ASN A 21 9.62 21.86 -10.05
N HIS A 22 10.17 20.65 -10.10
CA HIS A 22 11.48 20.36 -10.71
C HIS A 22 11.51 20.75 -12.19
N ILE A 23 10.47 20.39 -12.96
CA ILE A 23 10.32 20.80 -14.37
C ILE A 23 10.18 22.33 -14.50
N MET A 24 9.40 22.96 -13.63
CA MET A 24 9.21 24.41 -13.66
C MET A 24 10.53 25.16 -13.40
N VAL A 25 11.32 24.72 -12.43
CA VAL A 25 12.65 25.31 -12.12
C VAL A 25 13.63 25.08 -13.27
N ALA A 26 13.53 23.95 -13.97
CA ALA A 26 14.28 23.69 -15.20
C ALA A 26 13.85 24.57 -16.40
N ASN A 27 12.88 25.48 -16.21
CA ASN A 27 12.26 26.27 -17.28
C ASN A 27 11.76 25.38 -18.45
N CYS A 28 11.25 24.20 -18.11
CA CYS A 28 10.84 23.18 -19.08
C CYS A 28 11.95 22.71 -20.04
N ASP A 29 13.24 22.96 -19.73
CA ASP A 29 14.38 22.51 -20.53
C ASP A 29 15.07 21.32 -19.86
N ILE A 30 14.81 20.13 -20.41
CA ILE A 30 15.37 18.86 -19.94
C ILE A 30 16.89 18.73 -20.11
N ARG A 31 17.53 19.63 -20.87
CA ARG A 31 18.98 19.62 -21.12
C ARG A 31 19.77 20.31 -20.00
N THR A 32 19.08 21.03 -19.11
CA THR A 32 19.69 21.64 -17.93
C THR A 32 20.10 20.56 -16.92
N GLU A 33 20.94 20.90 -15.95
CA GLU A 33 21.29 20.00 -14.84
C GLU A 33 20.04 19.53 -14.08
N THR A 34 19.11 20.46 -13.79
CA THR A 34 17.79 20.19 -13.20
C THR A 34 16.93 19.30 -14.13
N GLY A 35 17.02 19.49 -15.44
CA GLY A 35 16.42 18.59 -16.42
C GLY A 35 16.97 17.15 -16.34
N GLY A 36 18.29 17.01 -16.21
CA GLY A 36 18.96 15.72 -15.99
C GLY A 36 18.50 15.03 -14.70
N GLN A 37 18.36 15.79 -13.60
CA GLN A 37 17.80 15.30 -12.34
C GLN A 37 16.34 14.85 -12.50
N ALA A 38 15.50 15.57 -13.25
CA ALA A 38 14.14 15.13 -13.54
C ALA A 38 14.12 13.78 -14.29
N ILE A 39 14.95 13.62 -15.32
CA ILE A 39 15.08 12.34 -16.04
C ILE A 39 15.52 11.22 -15.08
N GLU A 40 16.47 11.51 -14.19
CA GLU A 40 16.94 10.54 -13.21
C GLU A 40 15.85 10.07 -12.26
N ARG A 41 14.94 10.96 -11.86
CA ARG A 41 13.78 10.61 -11.02
C ARG A 41 12.79 9.73 -11.78
N LEU A 42 12.53 10.02 -13.06
CA LEU A 42 11.69 9.16 -13.90
C LEU A 42 12.29 7.76 -14.06
N ASN A 43 13.62 7.63 -14.13
CA ASN A 43 14.29 6.34 -14.16
C ASN A 43 14.05 5.49 -12.91
N SER A 44 13.78 6.10 -11.74
CA SER A 44 13.38 5.36 -10.53
C SER A 44 12.05 4.62 -10.74
N LEU A 45 11.09 5.25 -11.45
CA LEU A 45 9.81 4.62 -11.81
C LEU A 45 10.01 3.51 -12.84
N GLU A 46 10.75 3.78 -13.92
CA GLU A 46 11.00 2.78 -14.97
C GLU A 46 11.67 1.52 -14.43
N LYS A 47 12.67 1.68 -13.56
CA LYS A 47 13.33 0.55 -12.91
C LYS A 47 12.37 -0.22 -12.01
N ALA A 48 11.53 0.47 -11.25
CA ALA A 48 10.53 -0.19 -10.42
C ALA A 48 9.56 -1.03 -11.26
N ILE A 49 9.12 -0.49 -12.40
CA ILE A 49 8.24 -1.16 -13.37
C ILE A 49 8.92 -2.41 -13.94
N GLN A 50 10.13 -2.25 -14.47
CA GLN A 50 10.90 -3.36 -15.03
C GLN A 50 11.10 -4.49 -14.01
N LEU A 51 11.42 -4.15 -12.75
CA LEU A 51 11.64 -5.15 -11.71
C LEU A 51 10.38 -5.97 -11.42
N PHE A 52 9.22 -5.32 -11.22
CA PHE A 52 8.01 -6.07 -10.92
C PHE A 52 7.46 -6.82 -12.15
N GLU A 53 7.66 -6.31 -13.36
CA GLU A 53 7.29 -7.04 -14.59
C GLU A 53 8.09 -8.33 -14.72
N ASN A 54 9.42 -8.24 -14.54
CA ASN A 54 10.31 -9.41 -14.58
C ASN A 54 9.93 -10.43 -13.50
N GLU A 55 9.74 -9.98 -12.27
CA GLU A 55 9.35 -10.84 -11.15
C GLU A 55 7.95 -11.44 -11.36
N LYS A 56 6.99 -10.69 -11.90
CA LYS A 56 5.65 -11.22 -12.25
C LYS A 56 5.71 -12.33 -13.29
N ASN A 57 6.63 -12.23 -14.25
CA ASN A 57 6.81 -13.26 -15.26
C ASN A 57 7.40 -14.55 -14.66
N GLU A 58 8.27 -14.42 -13.66
CA GLU A 58 8.93 -15.56 -13.00
C GLU A 58 8.03 -16.19 -11.91
N TYR A 59 7.33 -15.37 -11.13
CA TYR A 59 6.50 -15.77 -9.99
C TYR A 59 5.06 -15.22 -10.09
N PRO A 60 4.29 -15.58 -11.13
CA PRO A 60 2.95 -15.03 -11.35
C PRO A 60 1.98 -15.27 -10.19
N GLN A 61 2.17 -16.36 -9.43
CA GLN A 61 1.36 -16.71 -8.26
C GLN A 61 1.46 -15.69 -7.12
N LEU A 62 2.54 -14.90 -7.06
CA LEU A 62 2.73 -13.85 -6.05
C LEU A 62 2.03 -12.55 -6.40
N TYR A 63 1.51 -12.43 -7.62
CA TYR A 63 0.90 -11.21 -8.11
C TYR A 63 -0.62 -11.28 -8.03
N PRO A 64 -1.30 -10.13 -7.88
CA PRO A 64 -2.75 -10.13 -7.91
C PRO A 64 -3.24 -10.44 -9.34
N ASN A 65 -4.33 -11.19 -9.42
CA ASN A 65 -5.06 -11.48 -10.64
C ASN A 65 -5.60 -10.18 -11.25
N GLY A 66 -5.48 -10.05 -12.58
CA GLY A 66 -6.00 -8.89 -13.31
C GLY A 66 -5.23 -7.59 -13.05
N LEU A 67 -3.96 -7.65 -12.63
CA LEU A 67 -3.13 -6.47 -12.46
C LEU A 67 -2.96 -5.69 -13.76
N GLU A 68 -3.48 -4.47 -13.76
CA GLU A 68 -3.31 -3.46 -14.80
C GLU A 68 -2.46 -2.31 -14.25
N TYR A 69 -1.62 -1.71 -15.09
CA TYR A 69 -0.86 -0.53 -14.71
C TYR A 69 -0.61 0.39 -15.91
N PHE A 70 -0.44 1.67 -15.61
CA PHE A 70 -0.18 2.72 -16.59
C PHE A 70 0.71 3.78 -15.97
N ARG A 71 1.79 4.12 -16.66
CA ARG A 71 2.64 5.26 -16.28
C ARG A 71 2.22 6.49 -17.06
N PHE A 72 1.99 7.59 -16.34
CA PHE A 72 1.77 8.90 -16.92
C PHE A 72 2.73 9.90 -16.29
N ASN A 73 3.72 10.35 -17.06
CA ASN A 73 4.73 11.28 -16.59
C ASN A 73 5.45 10.78 -15.31
N ASP A 74 5.30 11.50 -14.21
CA ASP A 74 5.84 11.25 -12.87
C ASP A 74 4.93 10.41 -11.97
N ALA A 75 3.80 9.96 -12.50
CA ALA A 75 2.85 9.12 -11.81
C ALA A 75 2.81 7.71 -12.39
N LEU A 76 2.70 6.72 -11.51
CA LEU A 76 2.38 5.34 -11.83
C LEU A 76 1.02 4.99 -11.24
N PHE A 77 0.10 4.55 -12.09
CA PHE A 77 -1.20 4.02 -11.71
C PHE A 77 -1.15 2.50 -11.78
N LEU A 78 -1.63 1.84 -10.73
CA LEU A 78 -1.86 0.38 -10.72
C LEU A 78 -3.31 0.13 -10.33
N GLY A 79 -3.92 -0.96 -10.79
CA GLY A 79 -5.23 -1.36 -10.31
C GLY A 79 -5.59 -2.80 -10.62
N ILE A 80 -6.62 -3.26 -9.92
CA ILE A 80 -7.28 -4.56 -10.12
C ILE A 80 -8.80 -4.39 -9.97
N ASP A 81 -9.54 -5.29 -10.60
CA ASP A 81 -10.94 -5.50 -10.24
C ASP A 81 -11.02 -6.42 -9.00
N ILE A 82 -11.96 -6.12 -8.11
CA ILE A 82 -12.25 -6.91 -6.91
C ILE A 82 -13.45 -7.81 -7.24
N GLU A 83 -13.14 -9.05 -7.59
CA GLU A 83 -14.14 -10.09 -7.83
C GLU A 83 -14.66 -10.66 -6.51
N ASN A 84 -15.85 -11.26 -6.52
CA ASN A 84 -16.40 -12.02 -5.38
C ASN A 84 -16.55 -11.22 -4.06
N LEU A 85 -16.50 -9.89 -4.10
CA LEU A 85 -16.87 -9.02 -2.97
C LEU A 85 -17.81 -7.93 -3.46
N ALA A 86 -18.90 -7.71 -2.72
CA ALA A 86 -19.72 -6.55 -2.97
C ALA A 86 -19.03 -5.28 -2.46
N PRO A 87 -19.08 -4.18 -3.23
CA PRO A 87 -18.62 -2.88 -2.75
C PRO A 87 -19.41 -2.49 -1.49
N PRO A 88 -18.78 -1.81 -0.51
CA PRO A 88 -19.49 -1.30 0.66
C PRO A 88 -20.68 -0.41 0.23
N ILE A 89 -21.90 -0.76 0.66
CA ILE A 89 -23.12 0.00 0.32
C ILE A 89 -23.15 1.28 1.18
N GLY A 90 -23.26 2.43 0.51
CA GLY A 90 -22.98 3.74 1.07
C GLY A 90 -23.74 4.12 2.35
N GLN A 91 -22.99 4.44 3.40
CA GLN A 91 -22.78 5.79 3.91
C GLN A 91 -21.63 5.64 4.89
N THR A 92 -20.43 6.02 4.49
CA THR A 92 -19.30 6.28 5.38
C THR A 92 -19.61 7.53 6.22
N ARG A 93 -20.71 7.52 6.98
CA ARG A 93 -20.90 8.37 8.17
C ARG A 93 -20.12 7.77 9.34
N LEU A 94 -18.88 7.37 9.06
CA LEU A 94 -17.98 6.85 10.07
C LEU A 94 -17.22 8.06 10.62
N SER A 95 -17.89 8.84 11.45
CA SER A 95 -17.17 9.79 12.30
C SER A 95 -16.50 8.99 13.41
N GLY A 96 -15.17 8.96 13.42
CA GLY A 96 -14.39 8.28 14.46
C GLY A 96 -13.55 7.12 13.93
N GLY A 97 -12.48 6.80 14.66
CA GLY A 97 -11.53 5.75 14.29
C GLY A 97 -12.07 4.35 14.57
N PHE A 98 -13.05 3.89 13.79
CA PHE A 98 -13.55 2.52 13.86
C PHE A 98 -12.42 1.49 13.67
N SER A 99 -12.51 0.38 14.40
CA SER A 99 -11.65 -0.79 14.18
C SER A 99 -12.09 -1.54 12.91
N ILE A 100 -11.20 -2.34 12.34
CA ILE A 100 -11.52 -3.11 11.12
C ILE A 100 -12.62 -4.15 11.42
N GLU A 101 -12.69 -4.70 12.63
CA GLU A 101 -13.79 -5.57 13.06
C GLU A 101 -15.14 -4.85 12.96
N GLN A 102 -15.21 -3.60 13.44
CA GLN A 102 -16.43 -2.79 13.36
C GLN A 102 -16.82 -2.51 11.91
N LEU A 103 -15.84 -2.21 11.05
CA LEU A 103 -16.09 -2.00 9.62
C LEU A 103 -16.59 -3.28 8.92
N ARG A 104 -16.07 -4.44 9.31
CA ARG A 104 -16.49 -5.75 8.79
C ARG A 104 -17.89 -6.11 9.24
N GLU A 105 -18.27 -5.78 10.48
CA GLU A 105 -19.64 -5.94 10.98
C GLU A 105 -20.66 -5.08 10.21
N ILE A 106 -20.25 -3.89 9.80
CA ILE A 106 -21.07 -2.98 8.98
C ILE A 106 -21.17 -3.50 7.54
N SER A 107 -20.08 -4.07 7.02
CA SER A 107 -19.95 -4.48 5.62
C SER A 107 -20.12 -5.98 5.40
N LYS A 108 -20.84 -6.69 6.30
CA LYS A 108 -20.96 -8.16 6.32
C LYS A 108 -21.21 -8.73 4.93
N GLN A 109 -20.34 -9.67 4.53
CA GLN A 109 -20.46 -10.45 3.31
C GLN A 109 -20.70 -11.92 3.67
N ASP A 110 -21.62 -12.58 2.98
CA ASP A 110 -21.79 -14.04 3.09
C ASP A 110 -20.63 -14.74 2.37
N GLY A 111 -20.12 -15.82 2.96
CA GLY A 111 -18.86 -16.49 2.53
C GLY A 111 -18.84 -17.10 1.14
N LYS A 112 -19.91 -16.96 0.34
CA LYS A 112 -19.98 -17.35 -1.07
C LYS A 112 -20.70 -16.26 -1.88
N SER A 113 -20.06 -15.79 -2.93
CA SER A 113 -20.57 -14.78 -3.86
C SER A 113 -20.45 -15.31 -5.30
N ASP A 114 -21.38 -16.19 -5.70
CA ASP A 114 -21.51 -16.79 -7.06
C ASP A 114 -20.24 -17.55 -7.58
N PRO A 115 -20.24 -18.28 -8.73
CA PRO A 115 -19.89 -19.71 -8.70
C PRO A 115 -18.40 -20.09 -8.68
N SER A 116 -17.45 -19.15 -8.74
CA SER A 116 -16.04 -19.46 -9.03
C SER A 116 -15.01 -19.10 -7.94
N GLY A 117 -15.40 -18.46 -6.83
CA GLY A 117 -14.43 -18.06 -5.81
C GLY A 117 -15.02 -17.71 -4.45
N THR A 118 -14.15 -17.47 -3.47
CA THR A 118 -14.55 -17.08 -2.12
C THR A 118 -14.23 -15.61 -1.84
N VAL A 119 -14.95 -15.04 -0.87
CA VAL A 119 -14.68 -13.72 -0.27
C VAL A 119 -13.24 -13.65 0.28
N ALA A 120 -12.70 -14.77 0.78
CA ALA A 120 -11.34 -14.87 1.26
C ALA A 120 -10.30 -14.79 0.11
N ASP A 121 -10.58 -15.43 -1.03
CA ASP A 121 -9.71 -15.35 -2.22
C ASP A 121 -9.65 -13.92 -2.76
N ALA A 122 -10.79 -13.23 -2.80
CA ALA A 122 -10.88 -11.83 -3.17
C ALA A 122 -10.06 -10.94 -2.23
N GLY A 123 -10.23 -11.11 -0.91
CA GLY A 123 -9.43 -10.40 0.09
C GLY A 123 -7.93 -10.68 -0.05
N GLY A 124 -7.56 -11.93 -0.35
CA GLY A 124 -6.19 -12.33 -0.63
C GLY A 124 -5.63 -11.68 -1.90
N ASN A 125 -6.44 -11.54 -2.95
CA ASN A 125 -6.05 -10.84 -4.17
C ASN A 125 -5.78 -9.35 -3.91
N VAL A 126 -6.66 -8.69 -3.15
CA VAL A 126 -6.47 -7.29 -2.74
C VAL A 126 -5.24 -7.14 -1.83
N ALA A 127 -4.96 -8.12 -0.96
CA ALA A 127 -3.75 -8.14 -0.15
C ALA A 127 -2.48 -8.18 -1.01
N LYS A 128 -2.43 -9.06 -2.03
CA LYS A 128 -1.31 -9.12 -2.98
C LYS A 128 -1.10 -7.79 -3.69
N PHE A 129 -2.18 -7.16 -4.14
CA PHE A 129 -2.13 -5.83 -4.74
C PHE A 129 -1.54 -4.78 -3.79
N LEU A 130 -2.05 -4.66 -2.56
CA LEU A 130 -1.54 -3.69 -1.61
C LEU A 130 -0.07 -3.97 -1.22
N GLY A 131 0.30 -5.24 -1.11
CA GLY A 131 1.68 -5.66 -0.85
C GLY A 131 2.64 -5.25 -1.96
N LEU A 132 2.26 -5.46 -3.22
CA LEU A 132 3.01 -5.01 -4.39
C LEU A 132 3.17 -3.48 -4.39
N VAL A 133 2.08 -2.74 -4.18
CA VAL A 133 2.10 -1.27 -4.14
C VAL A 133 3.05 -0.77 -3.03
N ALA A 134 3.01 -1.39 -1.84
CA ALA A 134 3.91 -1.05 -0.75
C ALA A 134 5.38 -1.31 -1.06
N ARG A 135 5.68 -2.38 -1.80
CA ARG A 135 7.05 -2.68 -2.27
C ARG A 135 7.53 -1.67 -3.29
N ILE A 136 6.72 -1.36 -4.31
CA ILE A 136 7.05 -0.35 -5.33
C ILE A 136 7.32 1.00 -4.65
N HIS A 137 6.44 1.43 -3.74
CA HIS A 137 6.61 2.65 -2.95
C HIS A 137 7.93 2.65 -2.17
N LYS A 138 8.26 1.55 -1.47
CA LYS A 138 9.51 1.42 -0.71
C LYS A 138 10.73 1.50 -1.61
N TYR A 139 10.71 0.81 -2.75
CA TYR A 139 11.80 0.81 -3.70
C TYR A 139 12.05 2.22 -4.25
N ILE A 140 11.01 2.88 -4.75
CA ILE A 140 11.12 4.26 -5.28
C ILE A 140 11.66 5.20 -4.19
N ASN A 141 11.13 5.12 -2.96
CA ASN A 141 11.60 5.97 -1.88
C ASN A 141 13.05 5.69 -1.47
N ALA A 142 13.52 4.45 -1.55
CA ALA A 142 14.92 4.13 -1.31
C ALA A 142 15.81 4.74 -2.40
N CYS A 143 15.46 4.55 -3.68
CA CYS A 143 16.21 5.13 -4.80
C CYS A 143 16.23 6.66 -4.79
N GLU A 144 15.10 7.29 -4.49
CA GLU A 144 14.99 8.76 -4.39
C GLU A 144 15.79 9.27 -3.18
N PHE A 145 15.75 8.57 -2.04
CA PHE A 145 16.48 8.96 -0.83
C PHE A 145 18.00 8.93 -1.03
N GLU A 146 18.53 7.90 -1.70
CA GLU A 146 19.97 7.80 -2.05
C GLU A 146 20.45 9.02 -2.86
N LYS A 147 19.54 9.64 -3.60
CA LYS A 147 19.79 10.81 -4.46
C LYS A 147 19.35 12.13 -3.84
N SER A 148 18.99 12.13 -2.56
CA SER A 148 18.47 13.30 -1.83
C SER A 148 17.18 13.90 -2.42
N PHE A 149 16.38 13.10 -3.14
CA PHE A 149 15.07 13.51 -3.61
C PHE A 149 13.97 13.25 -2.57
N PRO A 150 12.82 13.94 -2.66
CA PRO A 150 11.74 13.81 -1.68
C PRO A 150 11.09 12.42 -1.60
N GLY A 151 11.24 11.59 -2.64
CA GLY A 151 10.51 10.33 -2.76
C GLY A 151 9.16 10.47 -3.47
N CYS A 152 8.32 9.45 -3.29
CA CYS A 152 6.98 9.37 -3.81
C CYS A 152 5.95 9.33 -2.68
N ARG A 153 4.76 9.84 -2.99
CA ARG A 153 3.54 9.66 -2.22
C ARG A 153 2.68 8.63 -2.92
N THR A 154 2.04 7.76 -2.14
CA THR A 154 1.15 6.75 -2.69
C THR A 154 -0.21 6.83 -2.04
N VAL A 155 -1.26 6.82 -2.85
CA VAL A 155 -2.65 6.76 -2.37
C VAL A 155 -3.33 5.55 -3.00
N VAL A 156 -3.92 4.70 -2.16
CA VAL A 156 -4.68 3.53 -2.57
C VAL A 156 -6.15 3.75 -2.23
N ALA A 157 -7.01 3.67 -3.24
CA ALA A 157 -8.44 3.88 -3.11
C ALA A 157 -9.23 2.79 -3.84
N SER A 158 -10.47 2.64 -3.43
CA SER A 158 -11.48 1.77 -4.02
C SER A 158 -12.54 2.60 -4.75
N GLY A 159 -13.29 1.95 -5.62
CA GLY A 159 -14.35 2.62 -6.37
C GLY A 159 -15.06 1.67 -7.31
N LEU A 160 -16.16 2.13 -7.89
CA LEU A 160 -16.80 1.38 -8.96
C LEU A 160 -16.13 1.69 -10.28
N ARG A 161 -16.11 0.70 -11.16
CA ARG A 161 -15.63 0.84 -12.53
C ARG A 161 -16.67 0.29 -13.47
N LYS A 162 -16.94 1.01 -14.55
CA LYS A 162 -17.71 0.49 -15.66
C LYS A 162 -16.75 -0.06 -16.72
N CYS A 163 -16.87 -1.33 -17.07
CA CYS A 163 -16.15 -1.92 -18.19
C CYS A 163 -16.44 -1.12 -19.46
N PHE A 164 -15.36 -0.69 -20.13
CA PHE A 164 -15.45 0.16 -21.31
C PHE A 164 -14.56 -0.41 -22.39
N ASN A 165 -15.16 -0.96 -23.44
CA ASN A 165 -14.41 -1.54 -24.54
C ASN A 165 -13.92 -0.46 -25.51
N THR A 166 -12.62 -0.47 -25.77
CA THR A 166 -12.00 0.31 -26.84
C THR A 166 -12.59 -0.06 -28.21
N ARG A 167 -12.28 0.75 -29.23
CA ARG A 167 -12.62 0.44 -30.64
C ARG A 167 -12.10 -0.92 -31.12
N LYS A 168 -11.11 -1.49 -30.42
CA LYS A 168 -10.52 -2.82 -30.70
C LYS A 168 -11.20 -3.96 -29.94
N GLY A 169 -12.29 -3.69 -29.21
CA GLY A 169 -13.00 -4.68 -28.42
C GLY A 169 -12.27 -5.12 -27.15
N LYS A 170 -11.19 -4.44 -26.76
CA LYS A 170 -10.48 -4.68 -25.51
C LYS A 170 -10.99 -3.75 -24.43
N ASP A 171 -11.23 -4.28 -23.24
CA ASP A 171 -11.59 -3.48 -22.06
C ASP A 171 -10.45 -2.51 -21.71
N ASP A 172 -10.79 -1.25 -21.50
CA ASP A 172 -9.88 -0.20 -21.06
C ASP A 172 -10.04 -0.03 -19.54
N PHE A 173 -9.10 -0.59 -18.78
CA PHE A 173 -9.12 -0.56 -17.32
C PHE A 173 -9.16 0.87 -16.74
N PHE A 174 -8.49 1.82 -17.41
CA PHE A 174 -8.29 3.17 -16.88
C PHE A 174 -9.49 4.08 -17.19
N SER A 175 -10.30 3.72 -18.19
CA SER A 175 -11.55 4.40 -18.50
C SER A 175 -12.66 4.09 -17.50
N ALA A 176 -13.45 5.12 -17.18
CA ALA A 176 -14.64 5.04 -16.31
C ALA A 176 -14.39 4.31 -14.97
N ASN A 177 -13.21 4.53 -14.38
CA ASN A 177 -12.77 3.88 -13.16
C ASN A 177 -12.68 4.90 -12.00
N PHE A 178 -13.66 4.83 -11.09
CA PHE A 178 -13.72 5.78 -9.97
C PHE A 178 -12.67 5.50 -8.89
N SER A 179 -12.07 4.31 -8.81
CA SER A 179 -10.97 4.08 -7.86
C SER A 179 -9.73 4.89 -8.24
N ILE A 180 -9.45 5.00 -9.54
CA ILE A 180 -8.37 5.85 -10.08
C ILE A 180 -8.67 7.32 -9.79
N SER A 181 -9.87 7.79 -10.13
CA SER A 181 -10.23 9.19 -9.88
C SER A 181 -10.22 9.53 -8.39
N THR A 182 -10.59 8.59 -7.52
CA THR A 182 -10.54 8.79 -6.07
C THR A 182 -9.10 8.89 -5.58
N ALA A 183 -8.20 8.01 -6.03
CA ALA A 183 -6.78 8.08 -5.70
C ALA A 183 -6.18 9.42 -6.15
N TYR A 184 -6.51 9.87 -7.36
CA TYR A 184 -6.07 11.14 -7.93
C TYR A 184 -6.57 12.38 -7.19
N GLU A 185 -7.86 12.43 -6.88
CA GLU A 185 -8.42 13.54 -6.12
C GLU A 185 -7.86 13.61 -4.70
N ALA A 186 -7.66 12.46 -4.05
CA ALA A 186 -7.03 12.38 -2.74
C ALA A 186 -5.56 12.85 -2.77
N GLU A 187 -4.79 12.41 -3.77
CA GLU A 187 -3.41 12.82 -3.99
C GLU A 187 -3.30 14.33 -4.25
N THR A 188 -4.17 14.86 -5.12
CA THR A 188 -4.21 16.28 -5.51
C THR A 188 -4.57 17.17 -4.33
N LYS A 189 -5.58 16.80 -3.53
CA LYS A 189 -5.90 17.49 -2.27
C LYS A 189 -4.72 17.42 -1.30
N GLY A 190 -4.02 16.31 -1.31
CA GLY A 190 -2.66 16.14 -0.79
C GLY A 190 -2.49 16.71 0.61
N SER A 191 -1.51 17.60 0.75
CA SER A 191 -1.09 18.14 2.04
C SER A 191 -2.17 18.95 2.75
N SER A 192 -3.08 19.59 2.01
CA SER A 192 -4.16 20.40 2.60
C SER A 192 -5.18 19.55 3.35
N ALA A 193 -5.38 18.31 2.90
CA ALA A 193 -6.28 17.34 3.52
C ALA A 193 -5.57 16.39 4.50
N GLY A 194 -4.26 16.56 4.75
CA GLY A 194 -3.50 15.71 5.68
C GLY A 194 -2.71 14.55 5.04
N ILE A 195 -2.81 14.37 3.72
CA ILE A 195 -1.99 13.40 2.96
C ILE A 195 -0.65 14.07 2.60
N LYS A 196 0.30 14.03 3.53
CA LYS A 196 1.58 14.76 3.48
C LYS A 196 2.79 13.84 3.34
N GLY A 197 3.81 14.33 2.65
CA GLY A 197 5.12 13.67 2.59
C GLY A 197 5.12 12.37 1.79
N ASN A 198 6.26 11.68 1.84
CA ASN A 198 6.54 10.47 1.05
C ASN A 198 6.00 9.20 1.74
N HIS A 199 4.69 9.18 1.95
CA HIS A 199 4.01 8.11 2.68
C HIS A 199 2.98 7.40 1.81
N LEU A 200 2.62 6.19 2.23
CA LEU A 200 1.57 5.39 1.63
C LEU A 200 0.30 5.52 2.46
N TYR A 201 -0.78 5.92 1.79
CA TYR A 201 -2.10 6.12 2.35
C TYR A 201 -3.08 5.12 1.74
N VAL A 202 -3.89 4.47 2.58
CA VAL A 202 -4.86 3.45 2.16
C VAL A 202 -6.24 3.82 2.67
N GLU A 203 -7.24 3.72 1.80
CA GLU A 203 -8.65 3.86 2.16
C GLU A 203 -9.12 2.68 3.03
N ASP A 204 -9.95 2.97 4.03
CA ASP A 204 -10.52 1.96 4.94
C ASP A 204 -11.28 0.84 4.19
N ASP A 205 -11.94 1.12 3.06
CA ASP A 205 -12.65 0.12 2.25
C ASP A 205 -11.71 -0.98 1.69
N ILE A 206 -10.44 -0.62 1.41
CA ILE A 206 -9.41 -1.58 1.01
C ILE A 206 -9.02 -2.47 2.19
N ALA A 207 -8.89 -1.88 3.38
CA ALA A 207 -8.63 -2.63 4.61
C ALA A 207 -9.76 -3.61 4.93
N VAL A 208 -11.01 -3.22 4.68
CA VAL A 208 -12.18 -4.09 4.80
C VAL A 208 -12.11 -5.26 3.82
N ALA A 209 -11.79 -5.01 2.54
CA ALA A 209 -11.63 -6.08 1.56
C ALA A 209 -10.60 -7.13 2.00
N ILE A 210 -9.43 -6.67 2.47
CA ILE A 210 -8.35 -7.54 2.97
C ILE A 210 -8.77 -8.32 4.22
N SER A 211 -9.59 -7.73 5.09
CA SER A 211 -10.01 -8.35 6.36
C SER A 211 -10.74 -9.69 6.21
N TYR A 212 -11.25 -9.98 5.02
CA TYR A 212 -11.88 -11.26 4.69
C TYR A 212 -10.88 -12.40 4.47
N CYS A 213 -9.61 -12.09 4.25
CA CYS A 213 -8.51 -13.05 4.22
C CYS A 213 -7.80 -13.02 5.58
N GLN A 214 -8.04 -14.03 6.43
CA GLN A 214 -7.58 -14.04 7.83
C GLN A 214 -6.06 -13.83 8.00
N PRO A 215 -5.17 -14.51 7.23
CA PRO A 215 -3.72 -14.28 7.33
C PRO A 215 -3.32 -12.87 6.93
N ALA A 216 -3.88 -12.36 5.83
CA ALA A 216 -3.62 -10.99 5.38
C ALA A 216 -4.17 -9.95 6.37
N TYR A 217 -5.29 -10.26 7.03
CA TYR A 217 -5.87 -9.42 8.06
C TYR A 217 -4.92 -9.24 9.25
N ALA A 218 -4.27 -10.32 9.70
CA ALA A 218 -3.28 -10.26 10.76
C ALA A 218 -2.13 -9.31 10.39
N ILE A 219 -1.54 -9.47 9.20
CA ILE A 219 -0.46 -8.61 8.67
C ILE A 219 -0.92 -7.14 8.61
N LEU A 220 -2.12 -6.90 8.06
CA LEU A 220 -2.70 -5.56 7.95
C LEU A 220 -2.85 -4.90 9.33
N GLY A 221 -3.23 -5.67 10.36
CA GLY A 221 -3.32 -5.19 11.73
C GLY A 221 -2.00 -4.61 12.26
N PHE A 222 -0.86 -5.22 11.94
CA PHE A 222 0.46 -4.69 12.30
C PHE A 222 0.85 -3.42 11.52
N SER A 223 0.29 -3.24 10.31
CA SER A 223 0.66 -2.12 9.43
C SER A 223 0.23 -0.74 9.94
N LYS A 224 -0.71 -0.69 10.89
CA LYS A 224 -1.17 0.56 11.53
C LYS A 224 -0.08 1.22 12.38
N PHE A 225 0.90 0.44 12.84
CA PHE A 225 1.99 0.94 13.67
C PHE A 225 3.04 1.64 12.80
N VAL A 226 3.11 2.96 12.94
CA VAL A 226 4.09 3.81 12.26
C VAL A 226 5.15 4.27 13.23
N ASN A 227 6.41 4.21 12.80
CA ASN A 227 7.51 4.71 13.59
C ASN A 227 7.54 6.25 13.48
N THR A 228 7.24 6.92 14.58
CA THR A 228 7.40 8.36 14.70
C THR A 228 8.74 8.64 15.32
N LYS A 229 9.68 9.11 14.49
CA LYS A 229 10.83 9.84 15.00
C LYS A 229 10.29 11.17 15.51
N SER A 230 10.40 11.42 16.82
CA SER A 230 10.14 12.75 17.37
C SER A 230 11.03 13.76 16.67
N SER A 231 10.46 14.95 16.45
CA SER A 231 10.89 16.06 15.59
C SER A 231 12.39 16.13 15.28
N LEU A 232 12.67 16.34 13.99
CA LEU A 232 13.88 16.95 13.47
C LEU A 232 14.46 17.93 14.49
N VAL A 233 15.69 17.70 14.92
CA VAL A 233 16.50 18.72 15.59
C VAL A 233 16.45 19.92 14.65
N THR A 234 15.80 21.00 15.08
CA THR A 234 15.83 22.21 14.25
C THR A 234 17.27 22.68 14.17
N PRO A 235 17.78 23.11 13.00
CA PRO A 235 19.16 23.58 12.89
C PRO A 235 19.44 24.83 13.74
N TYR A 236 18.39 25.44 14.29
CA TYR A 236 18.45 26.59 15.20
C TYR A 236 18.35 26.20 16.69
N GLU A 237 18.04 24.95 17.01
CA GLU A 237 18.12 24.39 18.38
C GLU A 237 19.49 23.74 18.60
N TYR A 238 20.56 24.48 18.35
CA TYR A 238 21.91 24.06 18.72
C TYR A 238 22.10 24.25 20.24
N ARG A 239 21.53 23.36 21.05
CA ARG A 239 21.88 23.26 22.48
C ARG A 239 22.87 22.12 22.67
N HIS A 240 24.11 22.51 22.97
CA HIS A 240 25.29 21.70 23.33
C HIS A 240 25.14 20.86 24.61
N LYS A 241 24.01 20.18 24.81
CA LYS A 241 23.88 19.15 25.85
C LYS A 241 23.31 17.91 25.21
N GLU A 242 24.11 16.85 25.23
CA GLU A 242 23.81 15.43 24.99
C GLU A 242 22.32 15.12 25.00
N THR A 243 21.63 15.54 23.95
CA THR A 243 20.22 15.25 23.79
C THR A 243 20.23 13.88 23.19
N ILE A 244 20.13 12.88 24.07
CA ILE A 244 19.86 11.48 23.71
C ILE A 244 18.87 11.57 22.54
N PRO A 245 19.25 11.11 21.34
CA PRO A 245 18.37 11.25 20.18
C PRO A 245 17.01 10.70 20.58
N PRO A 246 15.93 11.48 20.37
CA PRO A 246 14.65 11.12 20.93
C PRO A 246 14.31 9.71 20.48
N ARG A 247 14.00 8.84 21.45
CA ARG A 247 13.74 7.43 21.17
C ARG A 247 12.61 7.35 20.15
N SER A 248 12.84 6.61 19.06
CA SER A 248 11.78 6.27 18.13
C SER A 248 10.68 5.54 18.88
N THR A 249 9.46 6.05 18.80
CA THR A 249 8.26 5.41 19.35
C THR A 249 7.36 4.97 18.22
N TRP A 250 6.64 3.88 18.45
CA TRP A 250 5.55 3.48 17.57
C TRP A 250 4.30 4.27 17.95
N SER A 251 3.53 4.66 16.94
CA SER A 251 2.22 5.28 17.08
C SER A 251 1.25 4.71 16.05
N VAL A 252 -0.04 4.94 16.25
CA VAL A 252 -1.08 4.65 15.26
C VAL A 252 -1.40 5.95 14.54
N SER A 253 -1.45 5.92 13.20
CA SER A 253 -1.79 7.10 12.41
C SER A 253 -3.26 7.51 12.62
N SER A 254 -3.49 8.83 12.71
CA SER A 254 -4.85 9.38 12.73
C SER A 254 -5.57 9.10 11.41
N SER A 255 -6.89 8.91 11.48
CA SER A 255 -7.72 8.89 10.28
C SER A 255 -7.69 10.25 9.58
N ILE A 256 -7.76 10.22 8.25
CA ILE A 256 -7.86 11.38 7.39
C ILE A 256 -9.19 11.26 6.64
N GLU A 257 -10.15 12.10 7.00
CA GLU A 257 -11.47 12.13 6.35
C GLU A 257 -11.47 13.17 5.23
N MET A 258 -11.99 12.80 4.06
CA MET A 258 -12.18 13.74 2.96
C MET A 258 -13.38 13.37 2.08
N ASP A 259 -14.14 14.37 1.64
CA ASP A 259 -15.24 14.17 0.72
C ASP A 259 -14.73 14.22 -0.73
N ILE A 260 -14.81 13.11 -1.47
CA ILE A 260 -14.46 13.00 -2.89
C ILE A 260 -15.70 12.53 -3.63
N MET A 261 -16.08 13.20 -4.72
CA MET A 261 -17.23 12.83 -5.55
C MET A 261 -18.53 12.59 -4.75
N LYS A 262 -18.76 13.40 -3.70
CA LYS A 262 -19.91 13.30 -2.77
C LYS A 262 -19.93 12.05 -1.88
N LYS A 263 -18.88 11.22 -1.89
CA LYS A 263 -18.64 10.16 -0.91
C LYS A 263 -17.59 10.63 0.08
N ARG A 264 -17.77 10.28 1.36
CA ARG A 264 -16.73 10.50 2.37
C ARG A 264 -15.77 9.32 2.36
N HIS A 265 -14.49 9.59 2.27
CA HIS A 265 -13.44 8.60 2.29
C HIS A 265 -12.60 8.79 3.54
N THR A 266 -12.18 7.68 4.13
CA THR A 266 -11.28 7.67 5.28
C THR A 266 -9.99 7.00 4.86
N PHE A 267 -8.89 7.75 4.96
CA PHE A 267 -7.54 7.27 4.64
C PHE A 267 -6.69 7.17 5.89
N ARG A 268 -5.71 6.25 5.86
CA ARG A 268 -4.72 6.10 6.92
C ARG A 268 -3.33 5.95 6.33
N ARG A 269 -2.35 6.56 6.99
CA ARG A 269 -0.93 6.28 6.72
C ARG A 269 -0.59 4.91 7.29
N LEU A 270 -0.07 4.01 6.45
CA LEU A 270 0.33 2.67 6.87
C LEU A 270 1.83 2.45 6.74
N ASN A 271 2.34 1.50 7.54
CA ASN A 271 3.73 1.09 7.52
C ASN A 271 4.01 0.18 6.33
N THR A 272 4.69 0.73 5.33
CA THR A 272 5.02 0.01 4.10
C THR A 272 5.93 -1.19 4.30
N SER A 273 6.73 -1.24 5.37
CA SER A 273 7.58 -2.40 5.64
C SER A 273 6.79 -3.60 6.12
N VAL A 274 5.71 -3.35 6.86
CA VAL A 274 4.75 -4.39 7.22
C VAL A 274 3.93 -4.78 5.98
N LEU A 275 3.39 -3.79 5.26
CA LEU A 275 2.49 -4.04 4.12
C LEU A 275 3.15 -4.85 3.01
N SER A 276 4.46 -4.72 2.77
CA SER A 276 5.15 -5.53 1.75
C SER A 276 4.99 -7.04 1.95
N ASN A 277 4.72 -7.49 3.18
CA ASN A 277 4.48 -8.90 3.50
C ASN A 277 3.14 -9.42 2.97
N LEU A 278 2.18 -8.52 2.67
CA LEU A 278 0.87 -8.91 2.13
C LEU A 278 0.95 -9.54 0.74
N GLN A 279 2.07 -9.38 0.02
CA GLN A 279 2.25 -10.07 -1.26
C GLN A 279 2.61 -11.55 -1.09
N LEU A 280 3.33 -11.88 -0.02
CA LEU A 280 3.93 -13.20 0.22
C LEU A 280 3.16 -14.03 1.27
N PHE A 281 2.00 -13.57 1.72
CA PHE A 281 1.30 -14.19 2.85
C PHE A 281 1.01 -15.69 2.63
N GLN A 282 0.67 -16.07 1.41
CA GLN A 282 0.38 -17.47 1.05
C GLN A 282 1.63 -18.34 1.11
N GLU A 283 2.80 -17.79 0.81
CA GLU A 283 4.04 -18.53 0.95
C GLU A 283 4.26 -18.87 2.42
N TYR A 284 4.14 -17.89 3.34
CA TYR A 284 4.24 -18.15 4.78
C TYR A 284 3.25 -19.24 5.23
N GLU A 285 2.01 -19.24 4.74
CA GLU A 285 1.03 -20.27 5.10
C GLU A 285 1.45 -21.69 4.65
N ASN A 286 2.15 -21.79 3.52
CA ASN A 286 2.56 -23.07 2.93
C ASN A 286 3.81 -23.67 3.60
N PHE A 287 4.56 -22.90 4.39
CA PHE A 287 5.77 -23.36 5.11
C PHE A 287 5.48 -24.21 6.36
N LYS A 288 4.57 -25.20 6.26
CA LYS A 288 4.22 -26.10 7.39
C LYS A 288 5.24 -27.21 7.68
N HIS A 289 6.34 -27.31 6.93
CA HIS A 289 7.24 -28.48 6.99
C HIS A 289 8.76 -28.19 6.94
N SER A 290 9.24 -26.97 7.24
CA SER A 290 10.69 -26.71 7.39
C SER A 290 11.15 -26.94 8.84
N GLU A 291 12.24 -27.71 9.03
CA GLU A 291 12.75 -28.03 10.37
C GLU A 291 13.56 -26.91 11.04
N ASN A 292 13.84 -25.77 10.39
CA ASN A 292 14.59 -24.70 11.06
C ASN A 292 14.44 -23.31 10.41
N ASP A 293 13.58 -22.46 10.97
CA ASP A 293 13.92 -21.06 11.27
C ASP A 293 13.00 -20.52 12.38
N GLU A 294 13.56 -20.03 13.48
CA GLU A 294 12.78 -19.53 14.63
C GLU A 294 11.93 -18.32 14.22
N LEU A 295 12.43 -17.50 13.31
CA LEU A 295 11.73 -16.36 12.73
C LEU A 295 10.51 -16.78 11.91
N GLU A 296 10.61 -17.83 11.10
CA GLU A 296 9.47 -18.36 10.32
C GLU A 296 8.37 -18.88 11.24
N LYS A 297 8.74 -19.62 12.29
CA LYS A 297 7.79 -20.05 13.33
C LYS A 297 7.14 -18.86 14.03
N GLN A 298 7.89 -17.80 14.32
CA GLN A 298 7.33 -16.56 14.88
C GLN A 298 6.37 -15.84 13.91
N VAL A 299 6.68 -15.82 12.61
CA VAL A 299 5.80 -15.26 11.57
C VAL A 299 4.50 -16.06 11.47
N LEU A 300 4.58 -17.40 11.40
CA LEU A 300 3.43 -18.30 11.39
C LEU A 300 2.55 -18.15 12.64
N ASN A 301 3.17 -18.03 13.82
CA ASN A 301 2.44 -17.76 15.07
C ASN A 301 1.78 -16.36 15.04
N SER A 302 2.45 -15.38 14.44
CA SER A 302 1.93 -14.01 14.30
C SER A 302 0.74 -13.92 13.33
N LEU A 303 0.72 -14.73 12.26
CA LEU A 303 -0.42 -14.82 11.33
C LEU A 303 -1.70 -15.32 12.00
N ASN A 304 -1.56 -16.10 13.07
CA ASN A 304 -2.68 -16.70 13.80
C ASN A 304 -3.06 -15.95 15.09
N SER A 305 -2.27 -14.95 15.50
CA SER A 305 -2.49 -14.22 16.75
C SER A 305 -3.13 -12.85 16.53
N SER A 306 -3.81 -12.34 17.56
CA SER A 306 -4.38 -10.99 17.54
C SER A 306 -3.28 -9.93 17.56
N THR A 307 -3.44 -8.86 16.78
CA THR A 307 -2.52 -7.71 16.82
C THR A 307 -2.45 -7.13 18.24
N PRO A 308 -1.24 -6.86 18.78
CA PRO A 308 -1.07 -6.33 20.13
C PRO A 308 -1.61 -4.90 20.29
N LEU A 309 -1.69 -4.44 21.53
CA LEU A 309 -1.96 -3.04 21.87
C LEU A 309 -0.71 -2.17 21.67
N LEU A 310 -0.90 -0.85 21.49
CA LEU A 310 0.21 0.08 21.24
C LEU A 310 1.18 0.15 22.44
N GLU A 311 0.66 0.01 23.66
CA GLU A 311 1.45 0.01 24.89
C GLU A 311 2.42 -1.18 24.94
N ASP A 312 2.01 -2.34 24.43
CA ASP A 312 2.85 -3.53 24.36
C ASP A 312 3.99 -3.37 23.36
N VAL A 313 3.71 -2.76 22.19
CA VAL A 313 4.70 -2.49 21.15
C VAL A 313 5.77 -1.50 21.63
N ASN A 314 5.38 -0.49 22.41
CA ASN A 314 6.31 0.53 22.92
C ASN A 314 7.16 0.08 24.12
N LYS A 315 6.79 -1.01 24.80
CA LYS A 315 7.65 -1.66 25.79
C LYS A 315 8.79 -2.36 25.04
N LYS A 316 10.00 -1.80 25.13
CA LYS A 316 11.21 -2.21 24.39
C LYS A 316 11.56 -3.72 24.43
N SER A 317 10.98 -4.48 25.35
CA SER A 317 11.21 -5.92 25.52
C SER A 317 10.40 -6.83 24.58
N LYS A 318 9.43 -6.30 23.80
CA LYS A 318 8.51 -7.12 22.99
C LYS A 318 8.57 -6.90 21.47
N ILE A 319 9.39 -5.97 20.97
CA ILE A 319 9.41 -5.66 19.53
C ILE A 319 9.88 -6.87 18.70
N THR A 320 10.78 -7.69 19.25
CA THR A 320 11.27 -8.93 18.63
C THR A 320 10.17 -9.97 18.43
N ASP A 321 9.15 -9.96 19.29
CA ASP A 321 8.05 -10.93 19.25
C ASP A 321 7.03 -10.61 18.14
N TYR A 322 7.19 -9.45 17.48
CA TYR A 322 6.32 -8.98 16.40
C TYR A 322 7.13 -8.88 15.11
N PRO A 323 7.45 -10.01 14.46
CA PRO A 323 8.37 -10.05 13.33
C PRO A 323 7.95 -9.08 12.22
N PHE A 324 6.66 -8.94 11.94
CA PHE A 324 6.16 -8.01 10.91
C PHE A 324 6.60 -6.55 11.11
N LEU A 325 6.84 -6.08 12.34
CA LEU A 325 7.29 -4.71 12.61
C LEU A 325 8.74 -4.45 12.15
N SER A 326 9.57 -5.49 12.15
CA SER A 326 11.01 -5.41 11.84
C SER A 326 11.37 -6.08 10.51
N LEU A 327 10.49 -6.91 9.96
CA LEU A 327 10.71 -7.67 8.76
C LEU A 327 10.88 -6.74 7.56
N ARG A 328 12.09 -6.77 6.97
CA ARG A 328 12.43 -5.99 5.78
C ARG A 328 12.70 -6.96 4.64
N PHE A 329 11.68 -7.23 3.82
CA PHE A 329 11.90 -8.02 2.62
C PHE A 329 12.77 -7.28 1.61
N LYS A 330 13.84 -7.97 1.19
CA LYS A 330 14.55 -7.71 -0.05
C LYS A 330 14.45 -9.00 -0.88
N LEU A 331 13.56 -9.01 -1.88
CA LEU A 331 13.42 -10.19 -2.75
C LEU A 331 14.72 -10.48 -3.53
N ASP A 332 15.56 -9.47 -3.77
CA ASP A 332 16.90 -9.64 -4.33
C ASP A 332 17.89 -10.44 -3.43
N MET A 333 17.60 -10.62 -2.14
CA MET A 333 18.50 -11.34 -1.21
C MET A 333 17.89 -12.62 -0.61
N ASP A 334 16.56 -12.73 -0.55
CA ASP A 334 15.92 -13.82 0.22
C ASP A 334 15.27 -14.92 -0.67
N LEU A 335 14.98 -14.65 -1.94
CA LEU A 335 14.44 -15.67 -2.85
C LEU A 335 15.40 -16.84 -3.15
N PRO A 336 16.73 -16.65 -3.28
CA PRO A 336 17.63 -17.78 -3.49
C PRO A 336 17.67 -18.78 -2.32
N HIS A 337 17.20 -18.39 -1.12
CA HIS A 337 17.04 -19.28 0.02
C HIS A 337 15.61 -19.81 0.18
N PHE A 338 14.59 -19.04 -0.21
CA PHE A 338 13.18 -19.47 -0.11
C PHE A 338 12.76 -20.51 -1.16
N PHE A 339 13.38 -20.51 -2.35
CA PHE A 339 13.00 -21.41 -3.44
C PHE A 339 13.93 -22.60 -3.68
N GLY A 340 14.94 -22.78 -2.83
CA GLY A 340 15.81 -23.94 -2.89
C GLY A 340 16.74 -23.96 -4.12
N LYS A 341 18.02 -24.20 -3.84
CA LYS A 341 18.73 -25.25 -4.57
C LYS A 341 18.46 -26.57 -3.87
#